data_AF-A0A7H1QCF9-F1
#
_entry.id   AF-A0A7H1QCF9-F1
#
_cell.length_a   1.000
_cell.length_b   1.000
_cell.length_c   1.000
_cell.angle_alpha   90.00
_cell.angle_beta   90.00
_cell.angle_gamma   90.00
#
_symmetry.space_group_name_H-M   'P 1'
#
loop_
_entity.id
_entity.type
_entity.pdbx_description
1 polymer ?
#
loop_
_entity_poly.entity_id
_entity_poly.type
_entity_poly.pdbx_seq_one_letter_code
_entity_poly.pdbx_strand_id
1 'polypeptide(L)' 'MKRAGRTSCDEYRFASSHEGDTHLPAKQREITWVDVSENKSQGGRITAWRGKTHFMAGDPFYVIA' A
#
# COMPACT_ATOMS: atom_id res chain seq x y z
N MET A 1 -1.09 -24.21 -6.30
CA MET A 1 -1.19 -22.79 -6.72
C MET A 1 -2.40 -22.18 -6.03
N LYS A 2 -2.24 -21.18 -5.13
CA LYS A 2 -3.39 -20.46 -4.56
C LYS A 2 -4.15 -19.80 -5.72
N ARG A 3 -5.47 -20.01 -5.81
CA ARG A 3 -6.29 -19.55 -6.94
C ARG A 3 -6.19 -18.02 -7.07
N ALA A 4 -5.93 -17.54 -8.29
CA ALA A 4 -5.74 -16.13 -8.68
C ALA A 4 -6.94 -15.17 -8.42
N GLY A 5 -7.96 -15.60 -7.67
CA GLY A 5 -9.12 -14.79 -7.28
C GLY A 5 -9.29 -14.59 -5.77
N ARG A 6 -8.40 -15.15 -4.94
CA ARG A 6 -8.43 -14.97 -3.47
C ARG A 6 -7.29 -14.14 -2.92
N THR A 7 -6.29 -13.84 -3.73
CA THR A 7 -5.14 -13.05 -3.32
C THR A 7 -5.00 -11.80 -4.17
N SER A 8 -4.54 -10.72 -3.54
CA SER A 8 -4.19 -9.45 -4.18
C SER A 8 -2.75 -9.08 -3.90
N CYS A 9 -2.11 -8.36 -4.82
CA CYS A 9 -0.81 -7.74 -4.56
C CYS A 9 -1.00 -6.62 -3.53
N ASP A 10 -0.26 -6.70 -2.43
CA ASP A 10 -0.02 -5.58 -1.54
C ASP A 10 1.41 -5.08 -1.76
N GLU A 11 1.59 -3.76 -1.72
CA GLU A 11 2.83 -3.09 -2.11
C GLU A 11 3.34 -2.16 -1.02
N TYR A 12 4.60 -2.33 -0.64
CA TYR A 12 5.34 -1.41 0.18
C TYR A 12 6.62 -0.94 -0.54
N ARG A 13 6.87 0.36 -0.70
CA ARG A 13 6.05 1.49 -0.28
C ARG A 13 4.77 1.59 -1.12
N PHE A 14 3.73 2.21 -0.56
CA PHE A 14 2.41 2.26 -1.18
C PHE A 14 2.45 2.87 -2.58
N ALA A 15 1.79 2.25 -3.56
CA ALA A 15 1.66 2.76 -4.92
C ALA A 15 1.13 4.21 -5.01
N SER A 16 0.38 4.65 -3.99
CA SER A 16 -0.18 6.00 -3.89
C SER A 16 0.75 7.04 -3.25
N SER A 17 2.00 6.67 -2.93
CA SER A 17 3.06 7.54 -2.39
C SER A 17 4.11 7.87 -3.46
N HIS A 18 4.93 8.89 -3.22
CA HIS A 18 5.98 9.29 -4.15
C HIS A 18 7.03 8.19 -4.34
N GLU A 19 7.31 7.43 -3.29
CA GLU A 19 8.34 6.40 -3.28
C GLU A 19 7.82 5.00 -3.63
N GLY A 20 6.54 4.91 -4.01
CA GLY A 20 5.93 3.69 -4.54
C GLY A 20 6.32 3.42 -6.00
N ASP A 21 5.70 2.38 -6.56
CA ASP A 21 5.88 1.94 -7.95
C ASP A 21 7.36 1.66 -8.32
N THR A 22 7.92 2.37 -9.30
CA THR A 22 9.27 2.14 -9.83
C THR A 22 10.26 3.23 -9.45
N HIS A 23 9.88 4.16 -8.57
CA HIS A 23 10.74 5.26 -8.11
C HIS A 23 11.96 4.77 -7.30
N LEU A 24 11.82 3.65 -6.59
CA LEU A 24 12.91 3.02 -5.84
C LEU A 24 13.41 1.73 -6.53
N PRO A 25 14.70 1.37 -6.36
CA PRO A 25 15.23 0.10 -6.85
C PRO A 25 14.44 -1.10 -6.32
N ALA A 26 14.37 -2.19 -7.10
CA ALA A 26 13.68 -3.43 -6.71
C ALA A 26 14.04 -3.95 -5.31
N LYS A 27 15.28 -3.75 -4.87
CA LYS A 27 15.75 -4.18 -3.54
C LYS A 27 15.14 -3.39 -2.36
N GLN A 28 14.49 -2.27 -2.63
CA GLN A 28 13.85 -1.39 -1.63
C GLN A 28 12.33 -1.42 -1.74
N ARG A 29 11.79 -2.33 -2.55
CA ARG A 29 10.35 -2.53 -2.76
C ARG A 29 9.98 -3.91 -2.28
N GLU A 30 8.83 -4.02 -1.66
CA GLU A 30 8.26 -5.24 -1.16
C GLU A 30 6.87 -5.42 -1.78
N ILE A 31 6.66 -6.60 -2.36
CA ILE A 31 5.38 -7.00 -2.94
C ILE A 31 5.03 -8.34 -2.33
N THR A 32 3.85 -8.44 -1.73
CA THR A 32 3.39 -9.68 -1.11
C THR A 32 1.97 -10.02 -1.53
N TRP A 33 1.64 -11.31 -1.53
CA TRP A 33 0.30 -11.79 -1.88
C TRP A 33 -0.53 -11.98 -0.61
N VAL A 34 -1.48 -11.08 -0.38
CA VAL A 34 -2.40 -11.10 0.77
C VAL A 34 -3.81 -11.50 0.35
N ASP A 35 -4.70 -11.82 1.30
CA ASP A 35 -6.12 -12.02 0.99
C ASP A 35 -6.78 -10.72 0.48
N VAL A 36 -7.67 -10.84 -0.50
CA VAL A 36 -8.34 -9.66 -1.09
C VAL A 36 -9.14 -8.87 -0.05
N SER A 37 -9.79 -9.55 0.89
CA SER A 37 -10.61 -8.88 1.92
C SER A 37 -9.74 -8.10 2.91
N GLU A 38 -8.58 -8.67 3.26
CA GLU A 38 -7.58 -8.04 4.09
C GLU A 38 -7.03 -6.77 3.42
N ASN A 39 -6.56 -6.87 2.18
CA ASN A 39 -5.99 -5.74 1.45
C ASN A 39 -6.99 -4.59 1.30
N LYS A 40 -8.24 -4.90 0.94
CA LYS A 40 -9.32 -3.90 0.84
C LYS A 40 -9.60 -3.21 2.17
N SER A 41 -9.61 -3.97 3.27
CA SER A 41 -9.85 -3.41 4.61
C SER A 41 -8.73 -2.44 5.01
N GLN A 42 -7.47 -2.84 4.78
CA GLN A 42 -6.30 -2.02 5.10
C GLN A 42 -6.22 -0.76 4.20
N GLY A 43 -6.41 -0.91 2.88
CA GLY A 43 -6.46 0.22 1.95
C GLY A 43 -7.58 1.21 2.26
N GLY A 44 -8.74 0.72 2.72
CA GLY A 44 -9.83 1.57 3.21
C GLY A 44 -9.45 2.37 4.45
N ARG A 45 -8.75 1.75 5.41
CA ARG A 45 -8.23 2.45 6.62
C ARG A 45 -7.23 3.53 6.25
N ILE A 46 -6.27 3.25 5.36
CA ILE A 46 -5.28 4.22 4.90
C ILE A 46 -5.96 5.41 4.19
N THR A 47 -6.91 5.12 3.30
CA THR A 47 -7.68 6.16 2.58
C THR A 47 -8.47 7.05 3.55
N ALA A 48 -9.16 6.45 4.53
CA ALA A 48 -9.91 7.19 5.53
C ALA A 48 -8.99 8.03 6.45
N TRP A 49 -7.83 7.50 6.82
CA TRP A 49 -6.82 8.25 7.57
C TRP A 49 -6.34 9.47 6.78
N ARG A 50 -5.94 9.31 5.51
CA ARG A 50 -5.54 10.43 4.64
C ARG A 50 -6.59 11.52 4.55
N GLY A 51 -7.87 11.13 4.41
CA GLY A 51 -8.99 12.07 4.38
C GLY A 51 -9.17 12.82 5.71
N LYS A 52 -9.04 12.14 6.86
CA LYS A 52 -9.20 12.75 8.19
C LYS A 52 -8.05 13.66 8.60
N THR A 53 -6.82 13.34 8.19
CA THR A 53 -5.63 14.13 8.54
C THR A 53 -5.32 15.20 7.50
N HIS A 54 -6.15 15.36 6.47
CA HIS A 54 -5.94 16.26 5.35
C HIS A 54 -4.56 16.07 4.70
N PHE A 55 -4.13 14.81 4.58
CA PHE A 55 -2.84 14.46 4.01
C PHE A 55 -2.85 14.68 2.49
N MET A 56 -2.04 15.62 2.01
CA MET A 56 -1.99 16.03 0.62
C MET A 56 -0.91 15.27 -0.15
N ALA A 57 -0.95 15.37 -1.48
CA ALA A 57 0.10 14.83 -2.33
C ALA A 57 1.42 15.56 -2.04
N GLY A 58 2.47 14.80 -1.70
CA GLY A 58 3.81 15.34 -1.40
C GLY A 58 4.09 15.55 0.09
N ASP A 59 3.09 15.45 0.97
CA ASP A 59 3.33 15.48 2.40
C ASP A 59 4.17 14.24 2.81
N PRO A 60 5.13 14.38 3.74
CA PRO A 60 5.89 13.24 4.25
C PRO A 60 5.11 12.51 5.35
N PHE A 61 5.23 11.19 5.39
CA PHE A 61 4.71 10.35 6.47
C PHE A 61 5.64 9.18 6.76
N TYR A 62 5.46 8.53 7.91
CA TYR A 62 6.13 7.28 8.26
C TYR A 62 5.08 6.23 8.64
N VAL A 63 5.45 4.96 8.45
CA VAL A 63 4.65 3.80 8.88
C VAL A 63 5.37 3.17 10.07
N ILE A 64 4.67 2.98 11.18
CA ILE A 64 5.16 2.22 12.34
C ILE A 64 4.53 0.83 12.28
N ALA A 65 5.36 -0.21 12.42
CA ALA A 65 4.96 -1.61 12.51
C ALA A 65 4.68 -2.04 13.96
#